data_AF-A0ABD3KKJ0-F1
#
_entry.id   AF-A0ABD3KKJ0-F1
#
_cell.length_a   1.000
_cell.length_b   1.000
_cell.length_c   1.000
_cell.angle_alpha   90.00
_cell.angle_beta   90.00
_cell.angle_gamma   90.00
#
_symmetry.space_group_name_H-M   'P 1'
#
loop_
_entity.id
_entity.type
_entity.pdbx_description
1 polymer ?
#
loop_
_entity_poly.entity_id
_entity_poly.type
_entity_poly.pdbx_seq_one_letter_code
_entity_poly.pdbx_strand_id
1 'polypeptide(L)'
;MFPIAWAVVKIENKDIWSWFLKNLMADLEITDGGGWTFMSDQQKGLIPALAELMPHAEHRMCVRHIYANWSRNFKGERLQKQFWQIAKSTNMADFRLAKQGLLQLTKDGFDALFHTEAKHWC
;
A
#
# COMPACT_ATOMS: atom_id res chain seq x y z
N MET A 1 2.62 4.92 -17.14
CA MET A 1 2.16 3.63 -16.55
C MET A 1 1.23 3.01 -17.56
N PHE A 2 1.50 1.76 -17.97
CA PHE A 2 0.68 1.04 -18.94
C PHE A 2 -0.05 -0.10 -18.22
N PRO A 3 -1.38 -0.24 -18.37
CA PRO A 3 -2.09 -1.37 -17.77
C PRO A 3 -1.70 -2.66 -18.50
N ILE A 4 -1.37 -3.70 -17.73
CA ILE A 4 -1.05 -5.04 -18.27
C ILE A 4 -2.28 -5.96 -18.29
N ALA A 5 -3.24 -5.71 -17.40
CA ALA A 5 -4.50 -6.44 -17.32
C ALA A 5 -5.57 -5.56 -16.65
N TRP A 6 -6.85 -5.81 -16.98
CA TRP A 6 -7.99 -5.18 -16.33
C TRP A 6 -9.19 -6.13 -16.36
N ALA A 7 -10.11 -5.97 -15.43
CA ALA A 7 -11.36 -6.71 -15.38
C ALA A 7 -12.50 -5.78 -14.93
N VAL A 8 -13.68 -5.99 -15.48
CA VAL A 8 -14.92 -5.36 -15.01
C VAL A 8 -15.74 -6.42 -14.32
N VAL A 9 -16.01 -6.19 -13.04
CA VAL A 9 -16.62 -7.19 -12.15
C VAL A 9 -17.77 -6.55 -11.37
N LYS A 10 -18.75 -7.35 -10.97
CA LYS A 10 -19.92 -6.87 -10.24
C LYS A 10 -19.59 -6.43 -8.81
N ILE A 11 -18.64 -7.10 -8.17
CA ILE A 11 -18.22 -6.84 -6.80
C ILE A 11 -16.74 -7.20 -6.64
N GLU A 12 -16.03 -6.48 -5.79
CA GLU A 12 -14.67 -6.80 -5.40
C GLU A 12 -14.72 -7.68 -4.14
N ASN A 13 -14.56 -8.98 -4.31
CA ASN A 13 -14.51 -9.95 -3.22
C ASN A 13 -13.32 -10.91 -3.43
N LYS A 14 -13.06 -11.75 -2.42
CA LYS A 14 -11.93 -12.68 -2.47
C LYS A 14 -11.99 -13.61 -3.69
N ASP A 15 -13.16 -14.16 -4.01
CA ASP A 15 -13.31 -15.13 -5.11
C ASP A 15 -12.99 -14.51 -6.48
N ILE A 16 -13.46 -13.28 -6.71
CA ILE A 16 -13.21 -12.54 -7.94
C ILE A 16 -11.74 -12.13 -8.04
N TRP A 17 -11.14 -11.68 -6.93
CA TRP A 17 -9.70 -11.40 -6.88
C TRP A 17 -8.88 -12.65 -7.15
N SER A 18 -9.24 -13.79 -6.55
CA SER A 18 -8.57 -15.07 -6.79
C SER A 18 -8.67 -15.51 -8.24
N TRP A 19 -9.84 -15.36 -8.87
CA TRP A 19 -10.00 -15.64 -10.29
C TRP A 19 -9.11 -14.73 -11.15
N PHE A 20 -9.13 -13.42 -10.91
CA PHE A 20 -8.33 -12.47 -11.68
C PHE A 20 -6.83 -12.74 -11.54
N LEU A 21 -6.36 -12.96 -10.32
CA LEU A 21 -4.96 -13.25 -10.02
C LEU A 21 -4.51 -14.57 -10.66
N LYS A 22 -5.34 -15.63 -10.65
CA LYS A 22 -4.99 -16.89 -11.32
C LYS A 22 -4.76 -16.72 -12.82
N ASN A 23 -5.61 -15.93 -13.50
CA ASN A 23 -5.41 -15.65 -14.92
C ASN A 23 -4.13 -14.84 -15.15
N LEU A 24 -3.91 -13.80 -14.35
CA LEU A 24 -2.71 -12.97 -14.44
C LEU A 24 -1.43 -13.77 -14.17
N MET A 25 -1.46 -14.67 -13.18
CA MET A 25 -0.34 -15.57 -12.86
C MET A 25 -0.05 -16.52 -14.02
N ALA A 26 -1.07 -17.08 -14.66
CA ALA A 26 -0.88 -17.96 -15.81
C ALA A 26 -0.24 -17.21 -17.00
N ASP A 27 -0.71 -15.99 -17.30
CA ASP A 27 -0.20 -15.18 -18.40
C ASP A 27 1.23 -14.67 -18.16
N LEU A 28 1.58 -14.39 -16.89
CA LEU A 28 2.91 -13.91 -16.48
C LEU A 28 3.85 -15.03 -15.99
N GLU A 29 3.42 -16.29 -16.10
CA GLU A 29 4.14 -17.48 -15.64
C GLU A 29 4.60 -17.39 -14.17
N ILE A 30 3.76 -16.79 -13.32
CA ILE A 30 4.01 -16.66 -11.88
C ILE A 30 3.61 -17.96 -11.18
N THR A 31 4.54 -18.52 -10.41
CA THR A 31 4.33 -19.75 -9.63
C THR A 31 3.81 -19.43 -8.23
N ASP A 32 4.70 -19.34 -7.25
CA ASP A 32 4.40 -19.17 -5.82
C ASP A 32 4.57 -17.72 -5.33
N GLY A 33 4.89 -16.81 -6.26
CA GLY A 33 5.15 -15.41 -5.99
C GLY A 33 6.61 -15.07 -5.66
N GLY A 34 7.51 -16.06 -5.59
CA GLY A 34 8.93 -15.82 -5.34
C GLY A 34 9.54 -14.82 -6.33
N GLY A 35 10.18 -13.77 -5.81
CA GLY A 35 10.78 -12.71 -6.62
C GLY A 35 9.80 -11.63 -7.11
N TRP A 36 8.52 -11.74 -6.78
CA TRP A 36 7.51 -10.72 -7.10
C TRP A 36 7.19 -9.84 -5.88
N THR A 37 6.95 -8.55 -6.16
CA THR A 37 6.42 -7.61 -5.18
C THR A 37 5.08 -7.08 -5.67
N PHE A 38 4.02 -7.30 -4.91
CA PHE A 38 2.69 -6.75 -5.17
C PHE A 38 2.45 -5.52 -4.32
N MET A 39 2.16 -4.40 -4.98
CA MET A 39 1.78 -3.16 -4.32
C MET A 39 0.28 -2.93 -4.46
N SER A 40 -0.43 -2.77 -3.34
CA SER A 40 -1.90 -2.57 -3.35
C SER A 40 -2.37 -1.49 -2.36
N ASP A 41 -3.65 -1.18 -2.38
CA ASP A 41 -4.33 -0.19 -1.55
C ASP A 41 -5.05 -0.79 -0.31
N GLN A 42 -4.68 -2.02 0.11
CA GLN A 42 -5.27 -2.75 1.25
C GLN A 42 -6.72 -3.22 1.07
N GLN A 43 -7.17 -3.50 -0.16
CA GLN A 43 -8.50 -4.07 -0.35
C GLN A 43 -8.70 -5.42 0.38
N LYS A 44 -9.85 -5.52 1.08
CA LYS A 44 -10.20 -6.65 1.95
C LYS A 44 -10.26 -8.01 1.24
N GLY A 45 -10.55 -8.05 -0.06
CA GLY A 45 -10.58 -9.29 -0.85
C GLY A 45 -9.23 -9.67 -1.47
N LEU A 46 -8.38 -8.68 -1.74
CA LEU A 46 -7.12 -8.88 -2.46
C LEU A 46 -6.03 -9.48 -1.57
N ILE A 47 -5.83 -8.94 -0.37
CA ILE A 47 -4.82 -9.45 0.58
C ILE A 47 -4.98 -10.95 0.84
N PRO A 48 -6.17 -11.47 1.22
CA PRO A 48 -6.32 -12.91 1.46
C PRO A 48 -6.18 -13.75 0.19
N ALA A 49 -6.53 -13.22 -0.99
CA ALA A 49 -6.33 -13.92 -2.26
C ALA A 49 -4.84 -14.02 -2.62
N LEU A 50 -4.07 -12.93 -2.45
CA LEU A 50 -2.62 -12.92 -2.65
C LEU A 50 -1.92 -13.90 -1.70
N ALA A 51 -2.29 -13.90 -0.41
CA ALA A 51 -1.69 -14.78 0.58
C ALA A 51 -1.94 -16.27 0.29
N GLU A 52 -3.06 -16.61 -0.35
CA GLU A 52 -3.39 -17.97 -0.76
C GLU A 52 -2.69 -18.40 -2.05
N LEU A 53 -2.63 -17.51 -3.05
CA LEU A 53 -2.12 -17.84 -4.39
C LEU A 53 -0.61 -17.66 -4.54
N MET A 54 -0.04 -16.68 -3.84
CA MET A 54 1.36 -16.27 -3.97
C MET A 54 1.97 -16.05 -2.58
N PRO A 55 2.08 -17.11 -1.75
CA PRO A 55 2.52 -17.00 -0.37
C PRO A 55 3.96 -16.49 -0.19
N HIS A 56 4.77 -16.56 -1.25
CA HIS A 56 6.16 -16.10 -1.24
C HIS A 56 6.36 -14.72 -1.87
N ALA A 57 5.31 -14.09 -2.35
CA ALA A 57 5.39 -12.72 -2.85
C ALA A 57 5.51 -11.71 -1.71
N GLU A 58 6.33 -10.68 -1.92
CA GLU A 58 6.31 -9.52 -1.03
C GLU A 58 5.04 -8.69 -1.25
N HIS A 59 4.35 -8.35 -0.16
CA HIS A 59 3.20 -7.45 -0.23
C HIS A 59 3.53 -6.09 0.37
N ARG A 60 3.28 -5.03 -0.41
CA ARG A 60 3.51 -3.64 -0.02
C ARG A 60 2.23 -2.82 -0.19
N MET A 61 2.14 -1.77 0.61
CA MET A 61 1.04 -0.83 0.61
C MET A 61 1.46 0.43 -0.14
N CYS A 62 0.70 0.78 -1.16
CA CYS A 62 0.99 1.95 -1.97
C CYS A 62 0.88 3.23 -1.15
N VAL A 63 1.99 3.94 -0.98
CA VAL A 63 2.06 5.16 -0.19
C VAL A 63 1.17 6.27 -0.75
N ARG A 64 0.94 6.26 -2.06
CA ARG A 64 -0.01 7.17 -2.71
C ARG A 64 -1.45 6.94 -2.25
N HIS A 65 -1.85 5.68 -2.07
CA HIS A 65 -3.19 5.35 -1.56
C HIS A 65 -3.30 5.63 -0.07
N ILE A 66 -2.24 5.35 0.71
CA ILE A 66 -2.17 5.73 2.13
C ILE A 66 -2.37 7.24 2.27
N TYR A 67 -1.67 8.05 1.48
CA TYR A 67 -1.84 9.49 1.43
C TYR A 67 -3.27 9.89 1.03
N ALA A 68 -3.83 9.29 -0.01
CA ALA A 68 -5.17 9.59 -0.48
C ALA A 68 -6.24 9.31 0.58
N ASN A 69 -6.07 8.28 1.40
CA ASN A 69 -6.96 7.99 2.52
C ASN A 69 -6.73 8.95 3.70
N TRP A 70 -5.47 9.19 4.06
CA TRP A 70 -5.09 10.06 5.18
C TRP A 70 -5.48 11.54 4.95
N SER A 71 -5.23 12.05 3.74
CA SER A 71 -5.49 13.44 3.36
C SER A 71 -6.98 13.80 3.28
N ARG A 72 -7.90 12.83 3.36
CA ARG A 72 -9.34 13.10 3.53
C ARG A 72 -9.61 13.88 4.82
N ASN A 73 -8.90 13.53 5.89
CA ASN A 73 -9.05 14.11 7.23
C ASN A 73 -7.95 15.12 7.56
N PHE A 74 -6.75 14.97 6.98
CA PHE A 74 -5.58 15.78 7.30
C PHE A 74 -5.09 16.57 6.08
N LYS A 75 -5.68 17.75 5.87
CA LYS A 75 -5.42 18.61 4.69
C LYS A 75 -4.41 19.71 5.01
N GLY A 76 -3.70 20.15 3.98
CA GLY A 76 -2.81 21.31 4.05
C GLY A 76 -1.41 21.00 3.53
N GLU A 77 -0.79 21.98 2.88
CA GLU A 77 0.50 21.83 2.22
C GLU A 77 1.61 21.41 3.19
N ARG A 78 1.61 21.95 4.42
CA ARG A 78 2.59 21.61 5.45
C ARG A 78 2.50 20.14 5.87
N LEU A 79 1.28 19.63 6.06
CA LEU A 79 1.03 18.23 6.40
C LEU A 79 1.37 17.29 5.23
N GLN A 80 1.03 17.69 4.01
CA GLN A 80 1.42 16.96 2.80
C GLN A 80 2.95 16.85 2.68
N LYS A 81 3.68 17.97 2.80
CA LYS A 81 5.14 17.98 2.76
C LYS A 81 5.73 17.06 3.83
N GLN A 82 5.21 17.12 5.05
CA GLN A 82 5.67 16.27 6.15
C GLN A 82 5.41 14.78 5.89
N PHE A 83 4.20 14.44 5.41
CA PHE A 83 3.87 13.08 5.01
C PHE A 83 4.86 12.54 3.98
N TRP A 84 5.14 13.31 2.93
CA TRP A 84 6.05 12.86 1.87
C TRP A 84 7.52 12.81 2.32
N GLN A 85 7.93 13.63 3.29
CA GLN A 85 9.25 13.49 3.93
C GLN A 85 9.37 12.15 4.68
N ILE A 86 8.34 11.75 5.42
CA ILE A 86 8.29 10.44 6.08
C ILE A 86 8.37 9.32 5.04
N ALA A 87 7.51 9.37 4.02
CA ALA A 87 7.44 8.35 2.97
C ALA A 87 8.74 8.18 2.17
N LYS A 88 9.48 9.28 1.96
CA LYS A 88 10.72 9.30 1.16
C LYS A 88 12.00 9.13 1.98
N SER A 89 11.89 8.94 3.30
CA SER A 89 13.06 8.75 4.15
C SER A 89 13.78 7.45 3.80
N THR A 90 15.06 7.53 3.46
CA THR A 90 15.86 6.36 3.03
C THR A 90 16.63 5.69 4.17
N ASN A 91 16.63 6.30 5.36
CA ASN A 91 17.26 5.77 6.56
C ASN A 91 16.44 6.07 7.82
N MET A 92 16.75 5.34 8.90
CA MET A 92 15.99 5.44 10.15
C MET A 92 16.17 6.75 10.92
N ALA A 93 17.28 7.47 10.72
CA ALA A 93 17.48 8.76 11.37
C ALA A 93 16.53 9.81 10.77
N ASP A 94 16.52 9.93 9.45
CA ASP A 94 15.62 10.84 8.72
C ASP A 94 14.16 10.48 8.95
N PHE A 95 13.83 9.18 8.93
CA PHE A 95 12.49 8.71 9.20
C PHE A 95 12.00 9.14 10.59
N ARG A 96 12.84 9.00 11.63
CA ARG A 96 12.49 9.41 13.01
C ARG A 96 12.31 10.92 13.10
N LEU A 97 13.19 11.71 12.47
CA LEU A 97 13.08 13.17 12.45
C LEU A 97 11.80 13.62 11.75
N ALA A 98 11.51 13.07 10.56
CA ALA A 98 10.29 13.39 9.82
C ALA A 98 9.03 12.95 10.58
N LYS A 99 9.07 11.79 11.24
CA LYS A 99 7.99 11.28 12.08
C LYS A 99 7.72 12.21 13.28
N GLN A 100 8.77 12.71 13.94
CA GLN A 100 8.65 13.67 15.03
C GLN A 100 8.10 15.02 14.53
N GLY A 101 8.52 15.46 13.34
CA GLY A 101 7.97 16.67 12.71
C GLY A 101 6.45 16.57 12.52
N LEU A 102 5.93 15.42 12.08
CA LEU A 102 4.47 15.24 11.96
C LEU A 102 3.77 15.29 13.31
N LEU A 103 4.34 14.67 14.35
CA LEU A 103 3.78 14.69 15.70
C LEU A 103 3.65 16.12 16.25
N GLN A 104 4.64 16.98 15.97
CA GLN A 104 4.60 18.40 16.36
C GLN A 104 3.53 19.19 15.59
N LEU A 105 3.21 18.77 14.36
CA LEU A 105 2.19 19.42 13.53
C LEU A 105 0.77 18.97 13.90
N THR A 106 0.58 17.68 14.16
CA THR A 106 -0.71 17.09 14.50
C THR A 106 -0.51 15.74 15.18
N LYS A 107 -1.00 15.62 16.41
CA LYS A 107 -1.02 14.34 17.13
C LYS A 107 -2.01 13.37 16.47
N ASP A 108 -3.23 13.82 16.20
CA ASP A 108 -4.27 12.97 15.60
C ASP A 108 -3.87 12.46 14.21
N GLY A 109 -3.23 13.30 13.39
CA GLY A 109 -2.74 12.89 12.08
C GLY A 109 -1.59 11.91 12.16
N PHE A 110 -0.70 12.06 13.15
CA PHE A 110 0.34 11.09 13.45
C PHE A 110 -0.26 9.74 13.86
N ASP A 111 -1.18 9.73 14.82
CA ASP A 111 -1.80 8.51 15.34
C ASP A 111 -2.58 7.79 14.23
N ALA A 112 -3.33 8.53 13.42
CA ALA A 112 -4.07 7.97 12.27
C ALA A 112 -3.13 7.39 11.20
N LEU A 113 -2.00 8.04 10.92
CA LEU A 113 -1.06 7.58 9.91
C LEU A 113 -0.36 6.29 10.34
N PHE A 114 0.12 6.26 11.59
CA PHE A 114 0.91 5.15 12.14
C PHE A 114 0.07 4.02 12.75
N HIS A 115 -1.26 4.10 12.66
CA HIS A 115 -2.11 2.91 12.80
C HIS A 115 -1.77 1.85 11.75
N THR A 116 -1.26 2.26 10.58
CA THR A 116 -0.71 1.33 9.58
C THR A 116 0.80 1.14 9.80
N GLU A 117 1.29 -0.10 9.69
CA GLU A 117 2.71 -0.39 9.88
C GLU A 117 3.56 0.17 8.73
N ALA A 118 4.32 1.24 9.01
CA ALA A 118 5.11 1.96 8.00
C ALA A 118 6.14 1.12 7.25
N LYS A 119 6.59 0.00 7.83
CA LYS A 119 7.52 -0.94 7.18
C LYS A 119 6.96 -1.58 5.90
N HIS A 120 5.63 -1.56 5.73
CA HIS A 120 4.98 -2.13 4.56
C HIS A 120 4.71 -1.10 3.46
N TRP A 121 5.05 0.18 3.65
CA TRP A 121 4.77 1.22 2.67
C TRP A 121 5.80 1.21 1.54
N CYS A 122 5.35 1.44 0.31
CA CYS A 122 6.18 1.59 -0.88
C CYS A 122 5.55 2.57 -1.87
#